data_AF-A0A8H5TMT3-F1
#
_entry.id   AF-A0A8H5TMT3-F1
#
_cell.length_a   1.000
_cell.length_b   1.000
_cell.length_c   1.000
_cell.angle_alpha   90.00
_cell.angle_beta   90.00
_cell.angle_gamma   90.00
#
_symmetry.space_group_name_H-M   'P 1'
#
loop_
_entity.id
_entity.type
_entity.pdbx_description
1 polymer ?
#
loop_
_entity_poly.entity_id
_entity_poly.type
_entity_poly.pdbx_seq_one_letter_code
_entity_poly.pdbx_strand_id
1 'polypeptide(L)'
;MAMRADTGLACNTAHGATELWEWTKQNWERVEKEVHVDIVPLFLGTALEGLHTKDQIEDVRAFFGGREEKITPDQSLERMENRRSWAERDISDVRSWLEGHGYLLHLFASHLTTKPHQSNRSLATMPPQPHSVLMHLLQSGEYSDFILRCKDREFKLHQMIVCPQSPVISAALNGGFEESTSRVITVNEFDVRTVQYMVGFLYSADYRLAPEPEKQPAQGEKREEGEIVSDDDNMTESSRALQRIADETVYKIVSHLRVNAIADYYGIAKLAKLSTRRIDFLLKSKADFSVIPQTIAEMATANRDPETRSVIASATARYIEELTASRALQTIDLEHQLTIEILEACGTRIQKLVEDLSAANEVNNKHKETIRKLEGDRDLAAEKVRNVMQQVHLTTKCRNCKKDFGCYVEEPANILEELSRYVIRCRGCLCRHQ
;
A
#
# COMPACT_ATOMS: atom_id res chain seq x y z
N MET A 1 -33.81 -7.84 -32.51
CA MET A 1 -32.99 -8.71 -31.65
C MET A 1 -31.77 -8.00 -31.05
N ALA A 2 -31.22 -6.93 -31.67
CA ALA A 2 -30.12 -6.15 -31.09
C ALA A 2 -30.53 -5.21 -29.92
N MET A 3 -31.79 -4.73 -29.85
CA MET A 3 -32.24 -3.83 -28.76
C MET A 3 -32.40 -4.50 -27.39
N ARG A 4 -32.50 -5.84 -27.31
CA ARG A 4 -32.71 -6.55 -26.02
C ARG A 4 -31.43 -6.77 -25.23
N ALA A 5 -30.26 -6.70 -25.86
CA ALA A 5 -28.99 -6.98 -25.19
C ALA A 5 -28.43 -5.73 -24.47
N ASP A 6 -28.60 -4.53 -25.04
CA ASP A 6 -28.05 -3.29 -24.46
C ASP A 6 -28.95 -2.65 -23.39
N THR A 7 -30.28 -2.83 -23.44
CA THR A 7 -31.18 -2.25 -22.43
C THR A 7 -31.04 -2.92 -21.06
N GLY A 8 -30.69 -4.22 -21.02
CA GLY A 8 -30.53 -4.98 -19.77
C GLY A 8 -29.27 -4.62 -18.97
N LEU A 9 -28.23 -4.09 -19.63
CA LEU A 9 -27.02 -3.62 -18.94
C LEU A 9 -27.17 -2.19 -18.39
N ALA A 10 -27.93 -1.32 -19.06
CA ALA A 10 -28.10 0.07 -18.66
C ALA A 10 -28.96 0.25 -17.39
N CYS A 11 -30.01 -0.56 -17.20
CA CYS A 11 -30.94 -0.41 -16.05
C CYS A 11 -30.35 -0.76 -14.67
N ASN A 12 -29.17 -1.40 -14.61
CA ASN A 12 -28.60 -1.90 -13.34
C ASN A 12 -27.90 -0.81 -12.50
N THR A 13 -27.86 0.43 -12.99
CA THR A 13 -27.31 1.58 -12.25
C THR A 13 -28.27 2.76 -12.32
N ALA A 14 -28.29 3.60 -11.28
CA ALA A 14 -29.15 4.79 -11.24
C ALA A 14 -28.88 5.76 -12.41
N HIS A 15 -27.61 5.87 -12.83
CA HIS A 15 -27.22 6.67 -13.99
C HIS A 15 -27.75 6.07 -15.30
N GLY A 16 -27.56 4.78 -15.55
CA GLY A 16 -28.01 4.15 -16.78
C GLY A 16 -29.54 4.08 -16.91
N ALA A 17 -30.28 3.98 -15.81
CA ALA A 17 -31.74 4.12 -15.81
C ALA A 17 -32.19 5.53 -16.23
N THR A 18 -31.47 6.56 -15.79
CA THR A 18 -31.76 7.96 -16.16
C THR A 18 -31.47 8.19 -17.66
N GLU A 19 -30.33 7.72 -18.14
CA GLU A 19 -29.95 7.81 -19.57
C GLU A 19 -30.92 7.07 -20.49
N LEU A 20 -31.38 5.88 -20.09
CA LEU A 20 -32.37 5.12 -20.86
C LEU A 20 -33.72 5.87 -20.95
N TRP A 21 -34.12 6.54 -19.87
CA TRP A 21 -35.33 7.35 -19.86
C TRP A 21 -35.20 8.60 -20.74
N GLU A 22 -34.06 9.30 -20.68
CA GLU A 22 -33.79 10.43 -21.57
C GLU A 22 -33.78 10.01 -23.05
N TRP A 23 -33.14 8.88 -23.36
CA TRP A 23 -33.19 8.31 -24.71
C TRP A 23 -34.62 7.98 -25.15
N THR A 24 -35.42 7.40 -24.24
CA THR A 24 -36.81 7.05 -24.51
C THR A 24 -37.64 8.30 -24.84
N LYS A 25 -37.48 9.38 -24.08
CA LYS A 25 -38.15 10.67 -24.35
C LYS A 25 -37.77 11.22 -25.73
N GLN A 26 -36.49 11.17 -26.09
CA GLN A 26 -35.98 11.68 -27.38
C GLN A 26 -36.44 10.86 -28.59
N ASN A 27 -36.75 9.57 -28.41
CA ASN A 27 -37.07 8.65 -29.49
C ASN A 27 -38.53 8.18 -29.48
N TRP A 28 -39.39 8.80 -28.68
CA TRP A 28 -40.75 8.31 -28.42
C TRP A 28 -41.62 8.16 -29.67
N GLU A 29 -41.60 9.13 -30.59
CA GLU A 29 -42.37 9.04 -31.85
C GLU A 29 -41.99 7.80 -32.68
N ARG A 30 -40.71 7.42 -32.63
CA ARG A 30 -40.21 6.24 -33.33
C ARG A 30 -40.65 4.96 -32.61
N VAL A 31 -40.59 4.95 -31.28
CA VAL A 31 -41.07 3.84 -30.46
C VAL A 31 -42.56 3.60 -30.69
N GLU A 32 -43.38 4.65 -30.70
CA GLU A 32 -44.83 4.57 -30.92
C GLU A 32 -45.17 4.01 -32.31
N LYS A 33 -44.39 4.38 -33.34
CA LYS A 33 -44.62 3.95 -34.73
C LYS A 33 -44.09 2.56 -35.05
N GLU A 34 -42.93 2.19 -34.50
CA GLU A 34 -42.21 0.94 -34.86
C GLU A 34 -42.50 -0.22 -33.90
N VAL A 35 -42.95 0.03 -32.66
CA VAL A 35 -43.22 -1.00 -31.65
C VAL A 35 -44.69 -1.38 -31.64
N HIS A 36 -44.98 -2.68 -31.71
CA HIS A 36 -46.34 -3.20 -31.64
C HIS A 36 -47.02 -2.81 -30.32
N VAL A 37 -48.31 -2.45 -30.36
CA VAL A 37 -49.07 -1.94 -29.20
C VAL A 37 -48.99 -2.84 -27.96
N ASP A 38 -48.94 -4.16 -28.15
CA ASP A 38 -48.83 -5.14 -27.05
C ASP A 38 -47.43 -5.20 -26.40
N ILE A 39 -46.40 -4.65 -27.07
CA ILE A 39 -45.00 -4.67 -26.61
C ILE A 39 -44.65 -3.35 -25.91
N VAL A 40 -45.34 -2.25 -26.23
CA VAL A 40 -45.03 -0.94 -25.65
C VAL A 40 -45.13 -0.90 -24.11
N PRO A 41 -46.11 -1.54 -23.44
CA PRO A 41 -46.13 -1.61 -21.98
C PRO A 41 -44.92 -2.32 -21.37
N LEU A 42 -44.40 -3.37 -22.04
CA LEU A 42 -43.21 -4.09 -21.61
C LEU A 42 -41.95 -3.22 -21.77
N PHE A 43 -41.84 -2.54 -22.90
CA PHE A 43 -40.75 -1.60 -23.15
C PHE A 43 -40.75 -0.45 -22.13
N LEU A 44 -41.90 0.16 -21.89
CA LEU A 44 -42.06 1.23 -20.91
C LEU A 44 -41.76 0.74 -19.48
N GLY A 45 -42.16 -0.49 -19.14
CA GLY A 45 -41.81 -1.11 -17.88
C GLY A 45 -40.30 -1.21 -17.66
N THR A 46 -39.54 -1.60 -18.69
CA THR A 46 -38.07 -1.68 -18.64
C THR A 46 -37.41 -0.31 -18.57
N ALA A 47 -37.89 0.67 -19.36
CA ALA A 47 -37.33 2.02 -19.38
C ALA A 47 -37.50 2.75 -18.02
N LEU A 48 -38.56 2.41 -17.28
CA LEU A 48 -38.90 3.03 -16.00
C LEU A 48 -38.46 2.21 -14.77
N GLU A 49 -37.86 1.03 -14.96
CA GLU A 49 -37.59 0.07 -13.88
C GLU A 49 -36.65 0.63 -12.81
N GLY A 50 -35.62 1.37 -13.22
CA GLY A 50 -34.63 1.97 -12.32
C GLY A 50 -34.99 3.37 -11.79
N LEU A 51 -36.14 3.94 -12.18
CA LEU A 51 -36.59 5.26 -11.75
C LEU A 51 -37.47 5.14 -10.49
N HIS A 52 -37.16 5.93 -9.46
CA HIS A 52 -37.79 5.80 -8.14
C HIS A 52 -37.82 7.10 -7.32
N THR A 53 -37.24 8.20 -7.80
CA THR A 53 -37.31 9.50 -7.09
C THR A 53 -38.62 10.22 -7.38
N LYS A 54 -39.00 11.17 -6.51
CA LYS A 54 -40.19 12.01 -6.71
C LYS A 54 -40.12 12.78 -8.03
N ASP A 55 -38.97 13.41 -8.31
CA ASP A 55 -38.76 14.21 -9.51
C ASP A 55 -38.86 13.35 -10.79
N GLN A 56 -38.37 12.10 -10.74
CA GLN A 56 -38.49 11.17 -11.87
C GLN A 56 -39.94 10.74 -12.12
N ILE A 57 -40.71 10.50 -11.07
CA ILE A 57 -42.15 10.16 -11.20
C ILE A 57 -42.91 11.36 -11.79
N GLU A 58 -42.60 12.58 -11.35
CA GLU A 58 -43.20 13.81 -11.87
C GLU A 58 -42.79 14.06 -13.34
N ASP A 59 -41.54 13.80 -13.72
CA ASP A 59 -41.06 13.90 -15.10
C ASP A 59 -41.81 12.93 -16.05
N VAL A 60 -42.02 11.68 -15.62
CA VAL A 60 -42.81 10.70 -16.39
C VAL A 60 -44.27 11.17 -16.52
N ARG A 61 -44.87 11.66 -15.42
CA ARG A 61 -46.24 12.18 -15.42
C ARG A 61 -46.38 13.39 -16.35
N ALA A 62 -45.41 14.29 -16.34
CA ALA A 62 -45.38 15.47 -17.21
C ALA A 62 -45.22 15.09 -18.69
N PHE A 63 -44.37 14.10 -18.99
CA PHE A 63 -44.12 13.65 -20.35
C PHE A 63 -45.38 13.11 -21.05
N PHE A 64 -46.24 12.40 -20.30
CA PHE A 64 -47.49 11.83 -20.81
C PHE A 64 -48.73 12.70 -20.58
N GLY A 65 -48.71 13.64 -19.62
CA GLY A 65 -49.88 14.42 -19.20
C GLY A 65 -50.46 15.39 -20.24
N GLY A 66 -49.77 15.61 -21.36
CA GLY A 66 -50.23 16.48 -22.46
C GLY A 66 -50.48 15.75 -23.79
N ARG A 67 -50.44 14.40 -23.80
CA ARG A 67 -50.52 13.60 -25.04
C ARG A 67 -51.82 12.80 -25.08
N GLU A 68 -52.57 12.89 -26.19
CA GLU A 68 -53.71 12.01 -26.47
C GLU A 68 -53.20 10.68 -27.05
N GLU A 69 -52.59 9.82 -26.22
CA GLU A 69 -52.01 8.55 -26.66
C GLU A 69 -52.80 7.32 -26.18
N LYS A 70 -52.72 6.22 -26.94
CA LYS A 70 -53.39 4.93 -26.70
C LYS A 70 -52.90 4.15 -25.47
N ILE A 71 -51.90 4.67 -24.75
CA ILE A 71 -51.16 3.96 -23.71
C ILE A 71 -51.12 4.81 -22.45
N THR A 72 -51.76 4.33 -21.40
CA THR A 72 -51.77 4.97 -20.08
C THR A 72 -50.59 4.49 -19.25
N PRO A 73 -49.68 5.37 -18.78
CA PRO A 73 -48.55 4.99 -17.95
C PRO A 73 -48.95 4.62 -16.50
N ASP A 74 -50.23 4.65 -16.16
CA ASP A 74 -50.75 4.53 -14.79
C ASP A 74 -50.23 3.29 -14.05
N GLN A 75 -50.19 2.11 -14.69
CA GLN A 75 -49.64 0.90 -14.06
C GLN A 75 -48.13 0.99 -13.78
N SER A 76 -47.38 1.67 -14.64
CA SER A 76 -45.94 1.87 -14.45
C SER A 76 -45.67 2.93 -13.38
N LEU A 77 -46.46 4.00 -13.36
CA LEU A 77 -46.42 5.04 -12.32
C LEU A 77 -46.75 4.46 -10.94
N GLU A 78 -47.79 3.62 -10.83
CA GLU A 78 -48.15 2.93 -9.59
C GLU A 78 -46.99 2.05 -9.08
N ARG A 79 -46.31 1.32 -9.98
CA ARG A 79 -45.12 0.53 -9.61
C ARG A 79 -43.96 1.41 -9.13
N MET A 80 -43.73 2.56 -9.75
CA MET A 80 -42.71 3.52 -9.33
C MET A 80 -43.03 4.11 -7.95
N GLU A 81 -44.29 4.51 -7.72
CA GLU A 81 -44.78 5.04 -6.44
C GLU A 81 -44.67 4.00 -5.32
N ASN A 82 -45.02 2.74 -5.60
CA ASN A 82 -44.84 1.64 -4.66
C ASN A 82 -43.36 1.42 -4.32
N ARG A 83 -42.47 1.35 -5.31
CA ARG A 83 -41.01 1.21 -5.07
C ARG A 83 -40.46 2.36 -4.24
N ARG A 84 -40.89 3.59 -4.54
CA ARG A 84 -40.51 4.79 -3.78
C ARG A 84 -40.98 4.71 -2.33
N SER A 85 -42.24 4.35 -2.09
CA SER A 85 -42.80 4.23 -0.74
C SER A 85 -42.09 3.16 0.08
N TRP A 86 -41.75 2.01 -0.52
CA TRP A 86 -40.96 0.97 0.13
C TRP A 86 -39.55 1.45 0.46
N ALA A 87 -38.88 2.11 -0.49
CA ALA A 87 -37.54 2.66 -0.26
C ALA A 87 -37.53 3.74 0.83
N GLU A 88 -38.51 4.65 0.85
CA GLU A 88 -38.62 5.70 1.88
C GLU A 88 -38.87 5.10 3.28
N ARG A 89 -39.73 4.08 3.38
CA ARG A 89 -39.98 3.38 4.65
C ARG A 89 -38.74 2.62 5.13
N ASP A 90 -38.13 1.82 4.26
CA ASP A 90 -36.96 1.02 4.63
C ASP A 90 -35.76 1.91 4.97
N ILE A 91 -35.58 3.04 4.28
CA ILE A 91 -34.57 4.05 4.65
C ILE A 91 -34.87 4.66 6.03
N SER A 92 -36.15 4.91 6.35
CA SER A 92 -36.54 5.42 7.67
C SER A 92 -36.32 4.38 8.77
N ASP A 93 -36.62 3.12 8.51
CA ASP A 93 -36.43 2.00 9.46
C ASP A 93 -34.93 1.76 9.69
N VAL A 94 -34.14 1.71 8.62
CA VAL A 94 -32.68 1.60 8.70
C VAL A 94 -32.07 2.82 9.38
N ARG A 95 -32.52 4.04 9.06
CA ARG A 95 -32.04 5.27 9.73
C ARG A 95 -32.38 5.25 11.22
N SER A 96 -33.62 4.94 11.58
CA SER A 96 -34.04 4.86 12.98
C SER A 96 -33.26 3.78 13.74
N TRP A 97 -32.99 2.65 13.10
CA TRP A 97 -32.15 1.60 13.65
C TRP A 97 -30.71 2.09 13.84
N LEU A 98 -30.13 2.76 12.85
CA LEU A 98 -28.77 3.31 12.93
C LEU A 98 -28.64 4.42 13.99
N GLU A 99 -29.64 5.29 14.13
CA GLU A 99 -29.71 6.33 15.17
C GLU A 99 -29.85 5.69 16.56
N GLY A 100 -30.76 4.72 16.72
CA GLY A 100 -30.99 4.01 17.98
C GLY A 100 -29.77 3.21 18.48
N HIS A 101 -28.88 2.81 17.58
CA HIS A 101 -27.65 2.08 17.89
C HIS A 101 -26.37 2.94 17.77
N GLY A 102 -26.51 4.26 17.61
CA GLY A 102 -25.39 5.21 17.65
C GLY A 102 -24.48 5.21 16.42
N TYR A 103 -24.91 4.61 15.31
CA TYR A 103 -24.18 4.61 14.03
C TYR A 103 -24.36 5.90 13.22
N LEU A 104 -25.40 6.67 13.49
CA LEU A 104 -25.59 8.02 12.93
C LEU A 104 -25.34 9.07 14.03
N LEU A 105 -24.22 9.78 13.92
CA LEU A 105 -23.98 10.98 14.71
C LEU A 105 -24.92 12.08 14.22
N HIS A 106 -25.71 12.67 15.13
CA HIS A 106 -26.39 13.94 14.86
C HIS A 106 -25.32 15.00 14.57
N LEU A 107 -25.06 15.26 13.29
CA LEU A 107 -24.36 16.47 12.86
C LEU A 107 -25.30 17.63 13.14
N PHE A 108 -25.22 18.20 14.34
CA PHE A 108 -25.79 19.51 14.61
C PHE A 108 -25.05 20.53 13.75
N ALA A 109 -25.67 20.85 12.61
CA ALA A 109 -25.37 22.06 11.88
C ALA A 109 -25.82 23.25 12.71
N SER A 110 -24.87 23.98 13.30
CA SER A 110 -25.08 25.38 13.66
C SER A 110 -23.77 26.17 13.57
N HIS A 111 -23.71 26.99 12.53
CA HIS A 111 -23.00 28.25 12.37
C HIS A 111 -21.46 28.31 12.49
N LEU A 112 -20.86 28.56 11.32
CA LEU A 112 -19.90 29.65 11.06
C LEU A 112 -19.64 30.57 12.26
N THR A 113 -18.48 30.44 12.90
CA THR A 113 -17.60 31.58 13.23
C THR A 113 -16.18 31.06 13.46
N THR A 114 -15.25 31.66 12.73
CA THR A 114 -13.81 31.49 12.89
C THR A 114 -13.34 32.15 14.19
N LYS A 115 -12.47 31.47 14.94
CA LYS A 115 -11.26 32.04 15.56
C LYS A 115 -10.36 30.93 16.14
N PRO A 116 -9.03 31.05 16.01
CA PRO A 116 -8.08 30.06 16.53
C PRO A 116 -7.53 30.50 17.90
N HIS A 117 -7.44 29.59 18.88
CA HIS A 117 -6.28 29.54 19.79
C HIS A 117 -6.25 28.27 20.68
N GLN A 118 -5.13 27.55 20.53
CA GLN A 118 -4.32 26.79 21.49
C GLN A 118 -4.92 25.95 22.65
N SER A 119 -4.50 24.68 22.59
CA SER A 119 -3.99 23.80 23.67
C SER A 119 -4.68 23.80 25.03
N ASN A 120 -5.34 22.68 25.34
CA ASN A 120 -4.94 21.90 26.51
C ASN A 120 -5.36 20.43 26.39
N ARG A 121 -4.42 19.53 26.70
CA ARG A 121 -4.66 18.09 26.89
C ARG A 121 -5.35 17.88 28.23
N SER A 122 -6.51 17.22 28.23
CA SER A 122 -6.99 16.45 29.38
C SER A 122 -7.60 15.15 28.89
N LEU A 123 -7.27 14.05 29.57
CA LEU A 123 -7.79 12.71 29.35
C LEU A 123 -9.33 12.73 29.40
N ALA A 124 -9.96 12.81 28.23
CA ALA A 124 -11.33 12.35 28.03
C ALA A 124 -11.21 11.03 27.28
N THR A 125 -11.79 9.99 27.85
CA THR A 125 -11.95 8.65 27.29
C THR A 125 -12.31 8.78 25.82
N MET A 126 -11.42 8.32 24.94
CA MET A 126 -11.72 8.34 23.51
C MET A 126 -13.00 7.52 23.31
N PRO A 127 -14.00 8.03 22.57
CA PRO A 127 -15.11 7.18 22.17
C PRO A 127 -14.52 5.96 21.46
N PRO A 128 -15.05 4.74 21.69
CA PRO A 128 -14.58 3.55 21.00
C PRO A 128 -14.61 3.85 19.50
N GLN A 129 -13.46 3.74 18.86
CA GLN A 129 -13.40 3.90 17.41
C GLN A 129 -14.45 2.97 16.79
N PRO A 130 -15.25 3.44 15.82
CA PRO A 130 -16.33 2.64 15.27
C PRO A 130 -15.72 1.35 14.74
N HIS A 131 -15.91 0.26 15.48
CA HIS A 131 -15.67 -1.06 14.94
C HIS A 131 -16.54 -1.14 13.69
N SER A 132 -15.96 -1.54 12.56
CA SER A 132 -16.77 -1.80 11.37
C SER A 132 -17.92 -2.73 11.78
N VAL A 133 -19.11 -2.52 11.23
CA VAL A 133 -20.30 -3.36 11.53
C VAL A 133 -19.95 -4.85 11.44
N LEU A 134 -19.09 -5.22 10.50
CA LEU A 134 -18.56 -6.58 10.35
C LEU A 134 -17.78 -7.07 11.58
N MET A 135 -16.90 -6.24 12.16
CA MET A 135 -16.16 -6.61 13.37
C MET A 135 -17.08 -6.76 14.59
N HIS A 136 -18.15 -5.96 14.67
CA HIS A 136 -19.18 -6.15 15.70
C HIS A 136 -19.91 -7.50 15.52
N LEU A 137 -20.32 -7.84 14.29
CA LEU A 137 -20.95 -9.13 13.98
C LEU A 137 -20.02 -10.31 14.32
N LEU A 138 -18.72 -10.20 14.03
CA LEU A 138 -17.74 -11.22 14.39
C LEU A 138 -17.62 -11.40 15.92
N GLN A 139 -17.61 -10.30 16.68
CA GLN A 139 -17.44 -10.34 18.14
C GLN A 139 -18.69 -10.86 18.86
N SER A 140 -19.87 -10.42 18.43
CA SER A 140 -21.15 -10.84 19.00
C SER A 140 -21.57 -12.24 18.56
N GLY A 141 -21.22 -12.63 17.33
CA GLY A 141 -21.71 -13.84 16.68
C GLY A 141 -23.18 -13.79 16.28
N GLU A 142 -23.80 -12.60 16.32
CA GLU A 142 -25.19 -12.43 15.88
C GLU A 142 -25.32 -12.76 14.40
N TYR A 143 -26.34 -13.54 14.03
CA TYR A 143 -26.61 -14.00 12.66
C TYR A 143 -25.55 -14.96 12.07
N SER A 144 -24.64 -15.50 12.90
CA SER A 144 -23.70 -16.53 12.45
C SER A 144 -24.45 -17.79 12.00
N ASP A 145 -24.05 -18.35 10.87
CA ASP A 145 -24.69 -19.49 10.20
C ASP A 145 -23.74 -20.70 10.03
N PHE A 146 -22.51 -20.60 10.54
CA PHE A 146 -21.60 -21.73 10.75
C PHE A 146 -20.55 -21.45 11.83
N ILE A 147 -19.88 -22.51 12.28
CA ILE A 147 -18.79 -22.45 13.27
C ILE A 147 -17.50 -22.97 12.63
N LEU A 148 -16.40 -22.26 12.85
CA LEU A 148 -15.06 -22.78 12.64
C LEU A 148 -14.45 -23.11 14.00
N ARG A 149 -14.12 -24.37 14.24
CA ARG A 149 -13.58 -24.88 15.51
C ARG A 149 -12.10 -25.17 15.36
N CYS A 150 -11.29 -24.58 16.22
CA CYS A 150 -9.85 -24.85 16.31
C CYS A 150 -9.52 -25.22 17.75
N LYS A 151 -9.15 -26.47 17.99
CA LYS A 151 -8.97 -27.03 19.34
C LYS A 151 -10.22 -26.80 20.21
N ASP A 152 -10.06 -26.15 21.36
CA ASP A 152 -11.09 -25.78 22.33
C ASP A 152 -11.80 -24.45 22.02
N ARG A 153 -11.37 -23.74 20.95
CA ARG A 153 -11.95 -22.45 20.59
C ARG A 153 -12.89 -22.54 19.39
N GLU A 154 -14.03 -21.91 19.53
CA GLU A 154 -15.03 -21.78 18.48
C GLU A 154 -15.12 -20.34 17.96
N PHE A 155 -15.16 -20.21 16.64
CA PHE A 155 -15.40 -18.95 15.94
C PHE A 155 -16.76 -19.03 15.25
N LYS A 156 -17.72 -18.21 15.69
CA LYS A 156 -19.04 -18.07 15.06
C LYS A 156 -18.94 -17.14 13.86
N LEU A 157 -19.20 -17.65 12.66
CA LEU A 157 -18.91 -16.96 11.40
C LEU A 157 -20.13 -16.91 10.46
N HIS A 158 -20.02 -16.07 9.43
CA HIS A 158 -21.09 -15.77 8.46
C HIS A 158 -20.66 -16.22 7.06
N GLN A 159 -21.40 -17.12 6.43
CA GLN A 159 -21.09 -17.65 5.11
C GLN A 159 -21.02 -16.55 4.07
N MET A 160 -21.95 -15.59 4.12
CA MET A 160 -22.00 -14.46 3.19
C MET A 160 -20.74 -13.58 3.23
N ILE A 161 -19.98 -13.60 4.33
CA ILE A 161 -18.72 -12.86 4.48
C ILE A 161 -17.53 -13.74 4.10
N VAL A 162 -17.52 -15.00 4.55
CA VAL A 162 -16.37 -15.90 4.45
C VAL A 162 -16.29 -16.62 3.09
N CYS A 163 -17.38 -17.22 2.62
CA CYS A 163 -17.40 -18.06 1.41
C CYS A 163 -16.95 -17.32 0.14
N PRO A 164 -17.30 -16.03 -0.10
CA PRO A 164 -16.80 -15.29 -1.26
C PRO A 164 -15.28 -15.05 -1.24
N GLN A 165 -14.63 -15.19 -0.08
CA GLN A 165 -13.20 -14.95 0.11
C GLN A 165 -12.38 -16.23 0.19
N SER A 166 -13.01 -17.37 0.46
CA SER A 166 -12.37 -18.68 0.56
C SER A 166 -13.13 -19.72 -0.26
N PRO A 167 -12.63 -20.13 -1.43
CA PRO A 167 -13.26 -21.18 -2.23
C PRO A 167 -13.25 -22.52 -1.50
N VAL A 168 -12.24 -22.78 -0.66
CA VAL A 168 -12.13 -24.02 0.14
C VAL A 168 -13.24 -24.09 1.20
N ILE A 169 -13.44 -23.03 1.98
CA ILE A 169 -14.52 -22.98 2.97
C ILE A 169 -15.89 -23.02 2.28
N SER A 170 -16.04 -22.31 1.15
CA SER A 170 -17.27 -22.36 0.35
C SER A 170 -17.60 -23.77 -0.12
N ALA A 171 -16.59 -24.52 -0.61
CA ALA A 171 -16.75 -25.91 -1.01
C ALA A 171 -17.07 -26.83 0.18
N ALA A 172 -16.45 -26.63 1.34
CA ALA A 172 -16.75 -27.43 2.54
C ALA A 172 -18.22 -27.27 2.97
N LEU A 173 -18.76 -26.05 2.96
CA LEU A 173 -20.13 -25.78 3.42
C LEU A 173 -21.22 -26.07 2.38
N ASN A 174 -20.86 -26.15 1.08
CA ASN A 174 -21.83 -26.30 -0.01
C ASN A 174 -21.63 -27.56 -0.88
N GLY A 175 -20.51 -28.27 -0.73
CA GLY A 175 -20.10 -29.37 -1.60
C GLY A 175 -20.68 -30.74 -1.24
N GLY A 176 -21.57 -30.84 -0.24
CA GLY A 176 -22.19 -32.09 0.19
C GLY A 176 -21.36 -32.93 1.18
N PHE A 177 -20.32 -32.35 1.78
CA PHE A 177 -19.53 -32.98 2.85
C PHE A 177 -20.26 -32.92 4.21
N GLU A 178 -19.71 -33.55 5.26
CA GLU A 178 -20.31 -33.54 6.60
C GLU A 178 -20.56 -32.10 7.10
N GLU A 179 -19.64 -31.20 6.81
CA GLU A 179 -19.66 -29.78 7.14
C GLU A 179 -20.85 -29.03 6.53
N SER A 180 -21.37 -29.50 5.39
CA SER A 180 -22.55 -28.89 4.76
C SER A 180 -23.82 -29.06 5.60
N THR A 181 -23.89 -30.15 6.37
CA THR A 181 -25.01 -30.44 7.28
C THR A 181 -24.71 -29.99 8.70
N SER A 182 -23.51 -30.30 9.21
CA SER A 182 -23.12 -29.98 10.59
C SER A 182 -22.93 -28.47 10.81
N ARG A 183 -22.60 -27.72 9.74
CA ARG A 183 -22.20 -26.30 9.81
C ARG A 183 -21.02 -26.07 10.76
N VAL A 184 -20.18 -27.07 10.95
CA VAL A 184 -18.96 -26.99 11.76
C VAL A 184 -17.77 -27.40 10.91
N ILE A 185 -16.81 -26.50 10.72
CA ILE A 185 -15.51 -26.80 10.10
C ILE A 185 -14.47 -26.94 11.21
N THR A 186 -13.80 -28.08 11.28
CA THR A 186 -12.74 -28.32 12.26
C THR A 186 -11.36 -28.05 11.66
N VAL A 187 -10.52 -27.29 12.35
CA VAL A 187 -9.16 -26.93 11.93
C VAL A 187 -8.15 -27.55 12.89
N ASN A 188 -7.31 -28.46 12.38
CA ASN A 188 -6.35 -29.23 13.18
C ASN A 188 -4.89 -28.84 12.88
N GLU A 189 -4.64 -28.33 11.69
CA GLU A 189 -3.32 -28.07 11.11
C GLU A 189 -2.71 -26.75 11.62
N PHE A 190 -3.55 -25.86 12.16
CA PHE A 190 -3.15 -24.51 12.57
C PHE A 190 -3.45 -24.25 14.04
N ASP A 191 -2.64 -23.41 14.66
CA ASP A 191 -2.89 -22.93 16.01
C ASP A 191 -4.00 -21.86 16.06
N VAL A 192 -4.62 -21.74 17.23
CA VAL A 192 -5.76 -20.85 17.48
C VAL A 192 -5.46 -19.38 17.13
N ARG A 193 -4.22 -18.92 17.32
CA ARG A 193 -3.83 -17.53 17.05
C ARG A 193 -3.73 -17.28 15.55
N THR A 194 -3.15 -18.23 14.80
CA THR A 194 -3.11 -18.20 13.33
C THR A 194 -4.53 -18.17 12.74
N VAL A 195 -5.44 -19.04 13.23
CA VAL A 195 -6.85 -19.03 12.82
C VAL A 195 -7.52 -17.69 13.16
N GLN A 196 -7.27 -17.13 14.34
CA GLN A 196 -7.81 -15.83 14.74
C GLN A 196 -7.36 -14.70 13.81
N TYR A 197 -6.12 -14.71 13.32
CA TYR A 197 -5.64 -13.71 12.35
C TYR A 197 -6.35 -13.84 11.00
N MET A 198 -6.53 -15.07 10.50
CA MET A 198 -7.31 -15.31 9.28
C MET A 198 -8.75 -14.80 9.42
N VAL A 199 -9.40 -15.13 10.53
CA VAL A 199 -10.78 -14.69 10.81
C VAL A 199 -10.85 -13.16 10.93
N GLY A 200 -9.94 -12.52 11.65
CA GLY A 200 -9.88 -11.06 11.73
C GLY A 200 -9.73 -10.39 10.36
N PHE A 201 -8.90 -10.97 9.48
CA PHE A 201 -8.74 -10.49 8.12
C PHE A 201 -10.04 -10.59 7.31
N LEU A 202 -10.78 -11.69 7.40
CA LEU A 202 -12.02 -11.88 6.63
C LEU A 202 -13.08 -10.80 6.92
N TYR A 203 -13.06 -10.19 8.11
CA TYR A 203 -14.04 -9.17 8.53
C TYR A 203 -13.51 -7.73 8.49
N SER A 204 -12.18 -7.54 8.48
CA SER A 204 -11.57 -6.20 8.52
C SER A 204 -10.63 -5.89 7.38
N ALA A 205 -10.36 -6.86 6.48
CA ALA A 205 -9.33 -6.82 5.45
C ALA A 205 -7.91 -6.59 5.99
N ASP A 206 -7.70 -6.73 7.31
CA ASP A 206 -6.43 -6.61 7.98
C ASP A 206 -6.33 -7.59 9.16
N TYR A 207 -5.12 -7.86 9.63
CA TYR A 207 -4.89 -8.59 10.88
C TYR A 207 -3.76 -7.93 11.65
N ARG A 208 -3.74 -8.06 12.97
CA ARG A 208 -2.66 -7.51 13.81
C ARG A 208 -2.09 -8.62 14.66
N LEU A 209 -0.77 -8.76 14.64
CA LEU A 209 -0.08 -9.70 15.51
C LEU A 209 -0.28 -9.25 16.95
N ALA A 210 -0.77 -10.17 17.78
CA ALA A 210 -0.73 -10.00 19.21
C ALA A 210 0.73 -10.16 19.71
N PRO A 211 1.08 -9.55 20.85
CA PRO A 211 2.38 -9.74 21.47
C PRO A 211 2.73 -11.22 21.65
N GLU A 212 4.02 -11.54 21.63
CA GLU A 212 4.51 -12.88 21.94
C GLU A 212 3.98 -13.29 23.32
N PRO A 213 3.38 -14.49 23.46
CA PRO A 213 2.97 -14.96 24.77
C PRO A 213 4.21 -15.02 25.67
N GLU A 214 4.10 -14.47 26.88
CA GLU A 214 5.17 -14.54 27.87
C GLU A 214 5.57 -16.01 28.05
N LYS A 215 6.84 -16.34 27.77
CA LYS A 215 7.40 -17.64 28.09
C LYS A 215 7.34 -17.76 29.61
N GLN A 216 6.38 -18.52 30.14
CA GLN A 216 6.41 -18.87 31.55
C GLN A 216 7.74 -19.59 31.81
N PRO A 217 8.51 -19.21 32.83
CA PRO A 217 9.70 -19.96 33.19
C PRO A 217 9.26 -21.40 33.45
N ALA A 218 9.87 -22.34 32.74
CA ALA A 218 9.55 -23.76 32.83
C ALA A 218 9.47 -24.16 34.31
N GLN A 219 8.26 -24.47 34.77
CA GLN A 219 8.06 -24.98 36.12
C GLN A 219 8.63 -26.40 36.18
N GLY A 220 9.85 -26.50 36.72
CA GLY A 220 10.32 -27.69 37.42
C GLY A 220 10.51 -28.95 36.58
N GLU A 221 11.38 -28.92 35.58
CA GLU A 221 12.20 -30.11 35.32
C GLU A 221 13.27 -30.17 36.42
N LYS A 222 13.26 -31.25 37.21
CA LYS A 222 14.28 -31.51 38.22
C LYS A 222 15.63 -31.51 37.51
N ARG A 223 16.42 -30.45 37.72
CA ARG A 223 17.83 -30.40 37.32
C ARG A 223 18.55 -31.56 38.01
N GLU A 224 19.05 -32.51 37.24
CA GLU A 224 20.05 -33.46 37.74
C GLU A 224 21.31 -32.67 38.08
N GLU A 225 21.85 -32.89 39.28
CA GLU A 225 23.12 -32.31 39.73
C GLU A 225 24.25 -32.80 38.82
N GLY A 226 24.68 -31.94 37.89
CA GLY A 226 25.76 -32.25 36.95
C GLY A 226 25.78 -31.38 35.68
N GLU A 227 24.75 -30.58 35.42
CA GLU A 227 24.71 -29.73 34.24
C GLU A 227 25.66 -28.52 34.40
N ILE A 228 26.62 -28.43 33.47
CA ILE A 228 27.61 -27.37 33.36
C ILE A 228 26.86 -26.04 33.25
N VAL A 229 27.14 -25.11 34.18
CA VAL A 229 26.63 -23.74 34.15
C VAL A 229 26.94 -23.13 32.79
N SER A 230 25.91 -22.85 31.98
CA SER A 230 26.07 -22.13 30.72
C SER A 230 26.52 -20.69 30.99
N ASP A 231 27.40 -20.18 30.13
CA ASP A 231 28.04 -18.84 30.12
C ASP A 231 27.05 -17.64 29.99
N ASP A 232 25.83 -17.73 30.50
CA ASP A 232 24.77 -16.71 30.31
C ASP A 232 24.92 -15.48 31.25
N ASP A 233 25.79 -15.58 32.26
CA ASP A 233 26.05 -14.52 33.23
C ASP A 233 27.05 -13.45 32.75
N ASN A 234 27.67 -13.62 31.57
CA ASN A 234 28.71 -12.70 31.07
C ASN A 234 28.28 -11.82 29.88
N MET A 235 26.99 -11.84 29.49
CA MET A 235 26.48 -11.00 28.41
C MET A 235 26.20 -9.56 28.86
N THR A 236 26.74 -8.58 28.12
CA THR A 236 26.47 -7.16 28.36
C THR A 236 24.99 -6.83 28.09
N GLU A 237 24.44 -5.84 28.80
CA GLU A 237 23.03 -5.43 28.62
C GLU A 237 22.73 -4.99 27.17
N SER A 238 23.72 -4.45 26.46
CA SER A 238 23.61 -4.09 25.04
C SER A 238 23.42 -5.33 24.14
N SER A 239 24.12 -6.43 24.43
CA SER A 239 23.98 -7.69 23.68
C SER A 239 22.60 -8.32 23.91
N ARG A 240 22.12 -8.31 25.17
CA ARG A 240 20.78 -8.78 25.52
C ARG A 240 19.67 -7.96 24.84
N ALA A 241 19.84 -6.65 24.73
CA ALA A 241 18.90 -5.79 24.03
C ALA A 241 18.82 -6.11 22.52
N LEU A 242 19.97 -6.35 21.87
CA LEU A 242 20.02 -6.75 20.45
C LEU A 242 19.36 -8.13 20.23
N GLN A 243 19.63 -9.10 21.10
CA GLN A 243 19.00 -10.42 21.03
C GLN A 243 17.47 -10.33 21.15
N ARG A 244 16.94 -9.52 22.09
CA ARG A 244 15.49 -9.30 22.24
C ARG A 244 14.85 -8.73 20.97
N ILE A 245 15.55 -7.83 20.27
CA ILE A 245 15.07 -7.24 19.01
C ILE A 245 15.05 -8.29 17.89
N ALA A 246 16.10 -9.12 17.81
CA ALA A 246 16.17 -10.23 16.85
C ALA A 246 15.04 -11.24 17.11
N ASP A 247 14.85 -11.66 18.37
CA ASP A 247 13.79 -12.59 18.78
C ASP A 247 12.39 -12.05 18.44
N GLU A 248 12.13 -10.77 18.73
CA GLU A 248 10.85 -10.13 18.37
C GLU A 248 10.64 -10.08 16.85
N THR A 249 11.71 -9.86 16.08
CA THR A 249 11.66 -9.82 14.62
C THR A 249 11.39 -11.22 14.05
N VAL A 250 12.07 -12.24 14.56
CA VAL A 250 11.82 -13.65 14.21
C VAL A 250 10.38 -14.02 14.51
N TYR A 251 9.88 -13.71 15.72
CA TYR A 251 8.49 -13.99 16.11
C TYR A 251 7.48 -13.39 15.12
N LYS A 252 7.70 -12.15 14.69
CA LYS A 252 6.81 -11.47 13.74
C LYS A 252 6.87 -12.12 12.35
N ILE A 253 8.06 -12.44 11.86
CA ILE A 253 8.23 -13.09 10.55
C ILE A 253 7.58 -14.47 10.56
N VAL A 254 7.87 -15.31 11.56
CA VAL A 254 7.27 -16.63 11.75
C VAL A 254 5.74 -16.55 11.84
N SER A 255 5.22 -15.61 12.62
CA SER A 255 3.77 -15.40 12.72
C SER A 255 3.14 -15.03 11.38
N HIS A 256 3.81 -14.21 10.56
CA HIS A 256 3.33 -13.89 9.23
C HIS A 256 3.45 -15.08 8.25
N LEU A 257 4.48 -15.91 8.37
CA LEU A 257 4.62 -17.14 7.59
C LEU A 257 3.46 -18.10 7.84
N ARG A 258 3.05 -18.27 9.10
CA ARG A 258 1.88 -19.07 9.48
C ARG A 258 0.57 -18.50 8.95
N VAL A 259 0.43 -17.17 8.95
CA VAL A 259 -0.74 -16.50 8.35
C VAL A 259 -0.77 -16.68 6.84
N ASN A 260 0.39 -16.65 6.17
CA ASN A 260 0.46 -16.94 4.74
C ASN A 260 0.09 -18.42 4.47
N ALA A 261 0.58 -19.36 5.29
CA ALA A 261 0.28 -20.77 5.17
C ALA A 261 -1.22 -21.09 5.28
N ILE A 262 -1.90 -20.53 6.29
CA ILE A 262 -3.36 -20.72 6.42
C ILE A 262 -4.13 -20.05 5.27
N ALA A 263 -3.61 -18.94 4.74
CA ALA A 263 -4.20 -18.28 3.58
C ALA A 263 -4.10 -19.14 2.32
N ASP A 264 -2.95 -19.77 2.07
CA ASP A 264 -2.77 -20.72 0.97
C ASP A 264 -3.71 -21.93 1.13
N TYR A 265 -3.73 -22.54 2.33
CA TYR A 265 -4.58 -23.69 2.64
C TYR A 265 -6.07 -23.44 2.35
N TYR A 266 -6.60 -22.26 2.71
CA TYR A 266 -8.00 -21.91 2.49
C TYR A 266 -8.25 -21.11 1.19
N GLY A 267 -7.23 -20.90 0.35
CA GLY A 267 -7.35 -20.19 -0.92
C GLY A 267 -7.70 -18.69 -0.77
N ILE A 268 -7.25 -18.03 0.29
CA ILE A 268 -7.52 -16.62 0.59
C ILE A 268 -6.39 -15.73 0.00
N ALA A 269 -6.39 -15.55 -1.31
CA ALA A 269 -5.31 -14.88 -2.05
C ALA A 269 -4.95 -13.47 -1.52
N LYS A 270 -5.95 -12.69 -1.08
CA LYS A 270 -5.70 -11.34 -0.52
C LYS A 270 -4.93 -11.39 0.80
N LEU A 271 -5.18 -12.40 1.64
CA LEU A 271 -4.48 -12.59 2.90
C LEU A 271 -3.04 -13.04 2.65
N ALA A 272 -2.86 -14.02 1.75
CA ALA A 272 -1.53 -14.49 1.34
C ALA A 272 -0.66 -13.31 0.91
N LYS A 273 -1.14 -12.49 -0.04
CA LYS A 273 -0.46 -11.29 -0.51
C LYS A 273 -0.15 -10.27 0.60
N LEU A 274 -1.07 -10.06 1.54
CA LEU A 274 -0.85 -9.14 2.66
C LEU A 274 0.26 -9.67 3.59
N SER A 275 0.22 -10.95 3.94
CA SER A 275 1.26 -11.57 4.76
C SER A 275 2.64 -11.56 4.09
N THR A 276 2.73 -11.88 2.80
CA THR A 276 3.98 -11.82 2.02
C THR A 276 4.58 -10.42 2.01
N ARG A 277 3.74 -9.39 1.81
CA ARG A 277 4.19 -7.98 1.87
C ARG A 277 4.74 -7.60 3.24
N ARG A 278 4.16 -8.11 4.33
CA ARG A 278 4.65 -7.83 5.69
C ARG A 278 5.96 -8.55 6.00
N ILE A 279 6.11 -9.79 5.52
CA ILE A 279 7.37 -10.54 5.60
C ILE A 279 8.47 -9.78 4.84
N ASP A 280 8.21 -9.39 3.59
CA ASP A 280 9.14 -8.62 2.77
C ASP A 280 9.55 -7.30 3.43
N PHE A 281 8.59 -6.57 4.00
CA PHE A 281 8.86 -5.34 4.74
C PHE A 281 9.78 -5.57 5.94
N LEU A 282 9.53 -6.60 6.77
CA LEU A 282 10.36 -6.90 7.93
C LEU A 282 11.78 -7.31 7.52
N LEU A 283 11.91 -8.16 6.49
CA LEU A 283 13.19 -8.62 5.95
C LEU A 283 14.02 -7.50 5.30
N LYS A 284 13.38 -6.41 4.84
CA LYS A 284 14.07 -5.25 4.26
C LYS A 284 14.41 -4.15 5.27
N SER A 285 13.62 -4.00 6.34
CA SER A 285 13.69 -2.82 7.20
C SER A 285 14.23 -3.08 8.61
N LYS A 286 14.13 -4.30 9.13
CA LYS A 286 14.41 -4.61 10.54
C LYS A 286 15.24 -5.88 10.77
N ALA A 287 15.30 -6.76 9.78
CA ALA A 287 16.03 -8.02 9.88
C ALA A 287 17.54 -7.82 9.81
N ASP A 288 18.27 -8.63 10.57
CA ASP A 288 19.70 -8.90 10.39
C ASP A 288 19.89 -10.30 9.79
N PHE A 289 21.14 -10.72 9.52
CA PHE A 289 21.39 -12.04 8.94
C PHE A 289 21.06 -13.20 9.92
N SER A 290 21.00 -12.95 11.23
CA SER A 290 20.76 -13.97 12.25
C SER A 290 19.32 -14.48 12.26
N VAL A 291 18.37 -13.73 11.68
CA VAL A 291 16.96 -14.16 11.59
C VAL A 291 16.67 -15.10 10.42
N ILE A 292 17.59 -15.16 9.44
CA ILE A 292 17.40 -15.92 8.19
C ILE A 292 17.28 -17.44 8.44
N PRO A 293 18.14 -18.08 9.26
CA PRO A 293 18.05 -19.53 9.50
C PRO A 293 16.69 -19.98 10.02
N GLN A 294 16.17 -19.30 11.05
CA GLN A 294 14.85 -19.61 11.63
C GLN A 294 13.72 -19.31 10.65
N THR A 295 13.85 -18.26 9.85
CA THR A 295 12.87 -17.92 8.80
C THR A 295 12.78 -19.03 7.75
N ILE A 296 13.91 -19.56 7.29
CA ILE A 296 13.96 -20.66 6.32
C ILE A 296 13.39 -21.94 6.93
N ALA A 297 13.78 -22.27 8.17
CA ALA A 297 13.28 -23.46 8.86
C ALA A 297 11.76 -23.44 9.05
N GLU A 298 11.18 -22.29 9.41
CA GLU A 298 9.72 -22.15 9.52
C GLU A 298 9.04 -22.20 8.15
N MET A 299 9.63 -21.58 7.11
CA MET A 299 9.08 -21.66 5.77
C MET A 299 9.00 -23.11 5.28
N ALA A 300 10.07 -23.90 5.44
CA ALA A 300 10.10 -25.31 5.00
C ALA A 300 9.03 -26.19 5.68
N THR A 301 8.64 -25.86 6.93
CA THR A 301 7.65 -26.65 7.67
C THR A 301 6.22 -26.22 7.39
N ALA A 302 5.98 -24.91 7.22
CA ALA A 302 4.63 -24.36 7.22
C ALA A 302 4.19 -23.80 5.86
N ASN A 303 5.09 -23.48 4.93
CA ASN A 303 4.77 -22.60 3.81
C ASN A 303 5.33 -23.08 2.46
N ARG A 304 4.46 -23.16 1.44
CA ARG A 304 4.83 -23.55 0.07
C ARG A 304 4.54 -22.47 -0.97
N ASP A 305 4.13 -21.28 -0.54
CA ASP A 305 3.81 -20.15 -1.42
C ASP A 305 5.06 -19.68 -2.19
N PRO A 306 5.03 -19.69 -3.54
CA PRO A 306 6.15 -19.26 -4.35
C PRO A 306 6.55 -17.79 -4.12
N GLU A 307 5.59 -16.89 -3.85
CA GLU A 307 5.91 -15.48 -3.62
C GLU A 307 6.71 -15.30 -2.32
N THR A 308 6.30 -15.99 -1.25
CA THR A 308 7.00 -15.99 0.03
C THR A 308 8.40 -16.60 -0.08
N ARG A 309 8.55 -17.71 -0.82
CA ARG A 309 9.85 -18.33 -1.09
C ARG A 309 10.80 -17.37 -1.80
N SER A 310 10.30 -16.67 -2.83
CA SER A 310 11.06 -15.68 -3.57
C SER A 310 11.52 -14.50 -2.70
N VAL A 311 10.64 -14.02 -1.81
CA VAL A 311 10.98 -12.96 -0.83
C VAL A 311 12.10 -13.42 0.12
N ILE A 312 12.00 -14.65 0.64
CA ILE A 312 13.03 -15.21 1.53
C ILE A 312 14.34 -15.43 0.76
N ALA A 313 14.30 -15.97 -0.45
CA ALA A 313 15.47 -16.13 -1.31
C ALA A 313 16.19 -14.80 -1.56
N SER A 314 15.44 -13.74 -1.87
CA SER A 314 15.98 -12.39 -2.04
C SER A 314 16.62 -11.84 -0.77
N ALA A 315 16.03 -12.10 0.40
CA ALA A 315 16.61 -11.72 1.68
C ALA A 315 17.88 -12.50 2.00
N THR A 316 17.89 -13.81 1.77
CA THR A 316 19.07 -14.66 1.95
C THR A 316 20.21 -14.22 1.02
N ALA A 317 19.93 -13.94 -0.25
CA ALA A 317 20.90 -13.40 -1.20
C ALA A 317 21.48 -12.04 -0.77
N ARG A 318 20.70 -11.23 -0.05
CA ARG A 318 21.17 -9.94 0.49
C ARG A 318 22.21 -10.12 1.60
N TYR A 319 22.07 -11.15 2.42
CA TYR A 319 22.97 -11.45 3.53
C TYR A 319 23.92 -12.62 3.23
N ILE A 320 24.12 -12.96 1.96
CA ILE A 320 24.84 -14.18 1.57
C ILE A 320 26.30 -14.17 2.04
N GLU A 321 26.92 -12.99 2.09
CA GLU A 321 28.29 -12.82 2.56
C GLU A 321 28.41 -13.13 4.06
N GLU A 322 27.54 -12.54 4.88
CA GLU A 322 27.50 -12.76 6.33
C GLU A 322 27.11 -14.20 6.68
N LEU A 323 26.15 -14.78 5.95
CA LEU A 323 25.67 -16.15 6.14
C LEU A 323 26.73 -17.20 5.78
N THR A 324 27.52 -16.95 4.72
CA THR A 324 28.63 -17.83 4.35
C THR A 324 29.82 -17.70 5.31
N ALA A 325 30.15 -16.47 5.74
CA ALA A 325 31.21 -16.22 6.72
C ALA A 325 30.92 -16.87 8.08
N SER A 326 29.66 -16.85 8.53
CA SER A 326 29.20 -17.46 9.77
C SER A 326 28.95 -18.98 9.68
N ARG A 327 29.02 -19.56 8.47
CA ARG A 327 28.65 -20.97 8.19
C ARG A 327 27.21 -21.34 8.55
N ALA A 328 26.32 -20.38 8.76
CA ALA A 328 24.91 -20.62 9.12
C ALA A 328 24.16 -21.44 8.06
N LEU A 329 24.53 -21.34 6.78
CA LEU A 329 23.90 -22.13 5.71
C LEU A 329 24.24 -23.63 5.77
N GLN A 330 25.30 -24.03 6.47
CA GLN A 330 25.67 -25.45 6.60
C GLN A 330 24.76 -26.19 7.59
N THR A 331 24.08 -25.46 8.48
CA THR A 331 23.22 -26.03 9.52
C THR A 331 21.74 -26.04 9.13
N ILE A 332 21.38 -25.40 8.01
CA ILE A 332 20.01 -25.29 7.52
C ILE A 332 19.79 -26.31 6.42
N ASP A 333 18.69 -27.08 6.51
CA ASP A 333 18.24 -27.90 5.40
C ASP A 333 17.57 -27.01 4.35
N LEU A 334 18.23 -26.82 3.21
CA LEU A 334 17.74 -25.98 2.12
C LEU A 334 17.03 -26.84 1.08
N GLU A 335 15.74 -26.60 0.91
CA GLU A 335 14.98 -27.20 -0.18
C GLU A 335 15.62 -26.87 -1.54
N HIS A 336 15.54 -27.83 -2.49
CA HIS A 336 16.13 -27.69 -3.82
C HIS A 336 15.66 -26.42 -4.55
N GLN A 337 14.35 -26.14 -4.50
CA GLN A 337 13.78 -24.98 -5.19
C GLN A 337 14.22 -23.67 -4.56
N LEU A 338 14.28 -23.59 -3.22
CA LEU A 338 14.79 -22.42 -2.51
C LEU A 338 16.27 -22.18 -2.86
N THR A 339 17.07 -23.23 -2.98
CA THR A 339 18.49 -23.14 -3.35
C THR A 339 18.66 -22.49 -4.72
N ILE A 340 17.87 -22.92 -5.71
CA ILE A 340 17.88 -22.31 -7.05
C ILE A 340 17.49 -20.83 -6.97
N GLU A 341 16.40 -20.51 -6.28
CA GLU A 341 15.92 -19.12 -6.16
C GLU A 341 16.95 -18.21 -5.44
N ILE A 342 17.68 -18.73 -4.44
CA ILE A 342 18.78 -18.00 -3.80
C ILE A 342 19.90 -17.71 -4.80
N LEU A 343 20.30 -18.70 -5.62
CA LEU A 343 21.34 -18.51 -6.63
C LEU A 343 20.94 -17.49 -7.70
N GLU A 344 19.70 -17.55 -8.18
CA GLU A 344 19.14 -16.58 -9.13
C GLU A 344 19.07 -15.17 -8.53
N ALA A 345 18.66 -15.06 -7.26
CA ALA A 345 18.64 -13.79 -6.54
C ALA A 345 20.05 -13.22 -6.32
N CYS A 346 21.04 -14.06 -6.03
CA CYS A 346 22.46 -13.69 -5.98
C CYS A 346 22.95 -13.17 -7.33
N GLY A 347 22.64 -13.87 -8.43
CA GLY A 347 22.98 -13.44 -9.79
C GLY A 347 22.41 -12.07 -10.13
N THR A 348 21.11 -11.85 -9.84
CA THR A 348 20.43 -10.57 -10.03
C THR A 348 21.09 -9.44 -9.21
N ARG A 349 21.47 -9.73 -7.96
CA ARG A 349 22.16 -8.77 -7.10
C ARG A 349 23.54 -8.41 -7.64
N ILE A 350 24.33 -9.40 -8.08
CA ILE A 350 25.66 -9.20 -8.65
C ILE A 350 25.56 -8.34 -9.91
N GLN A 351 24.61 -8.64 -10.80
CA GLN A 351 24.38 -7.84 -12.00
C GLN A 351 24.09 -6.38 -11.65
N LYS A 352 23.18 -6.13 -10.70
CA LYS A 352 22.86 -4.77 -10.26
C LYS A 352 24.09 -4.05 -9.68
N LEU A 353 24.90 -4.72 -8.85
CA LEU A 353 26.11 -4.13 -8.30
C LEU A 353 27.14 -3.78 -9.39
N VAL A 354 27.24 -4.59 -10.45
CA VAL A 354 28.10 -4.30 -11.61
C VAL A 354 27.59 -3.09 -12.38
N GLU A 355 26.28 -2.99 -12.60
CA GLU A 355 25.64 -1.83 -13.25
C GLU A 355 25.87 -0.54 -12.44
N ASP A 356 25.63 -0.57 -11.12
CA ASP A 356 25.84 0.55 -10.21
C ASP A 356 27.33 0.97 -10.18
N LEU A 357 28.26 0.01 -10.17
CA LEU A 357 29.70 0.26 -10.23
C LEU A 357 30.11 0.91 -11.56
N SER A 358 29.54 0.46 -12.68
CA SER A 358 29.80 1.05 -14.00
C SER A 358 29.32 2.51 -14.04
N ALA A 359 28.09 2.77 -13.57
CA ALA A 359 27.54 4.11 -13.49
C ALA A 359 28.38 5.03 -12.59
N ALA A 360 28.83 4.54 -11.43
CA ALA A 360 29.71 5.29 -10.54
C ALA A 360 31.08 5.61 -11.19
N ASN A 361 31.64 4.66 -11.94
CA ASN A 361 32.90 4.86 -12.68
C ASN A 361 32.77 5.92 -13.77
N GLU A 362 31.66 5.96 -14.51
CA GLU A 362 31.40 7.00 -15.50
C GLU A 362 31.34 8.40 -14.89
N VAL A 363 30.64 8.55 -13.76
CA VAL A 363 30.58 9.81 -13.00
C VAL A 363 31.96 10.21 -12.52
N ASN A 364 32.74 9.28 -11.98
CA ASN A 364 34.10 9.52 -11.52
C ASN A 364 35.02 9.97 -12.68
N ASN A 365 34.89 9.37 -13.86
CA ASN A 365 35.66 9.76 -15.04
C ASN A 365 35.34 11.19 -15.50
N LYS A 366 34.05 11.56 -15.56
CA LYS A 366 33.61 12.94 -15.86
C LYS A 366 34.13 13.95 -14.83
N HIS A 367 34.11 13.56 -13.55
CA HIS A 367 34.62 14.39 -12.47
C HIS A 367 36.14 14.61 -12.63
N LYS A 368 36.91 13.56 -12.90
CA LYS A 368 38.36 13.65 -13.17
C LYS A 368 38.68 14.53 -14.37
N GLU A 369 37.89 14.46 -15.44
CA GLU A 369 38.09 15.32 -16.62
C GLU A 369 37.83 16.80 -16.28
N THR A 370 36.78 17.08 -15.49
CA THR A 370 36.46 18.43 -15.04
C THR A 370 37.57 19.00 -14.16
N ILE A 371 38.09 18.21 -13.21
CA ILE A 371 39.23 18.60 -12.38
C ILE A 371 40.44 18.94 -13.26
N ARG A 372 40.79 18.10 -14.23
CA ARG A 372 41.93 18.36 -15.13
C ARG A 372 41.77 19.66 -15.92
N LYS A 373 40.55 19.98 -16.38
CA LYS A 373 40.27 21.25 -17.08
C LYS A 373 40.47 22.44 -16.14
N LEU A 374 39.91 22.39 -14.94
CA LEU A 374 40.06 23.45 -13.94
C LEU A 374 41.51 23.63 -13.48
N GLU A 375 42.27 22.54 -13.33
CA GLU A 375 43.72 22.59 -13.04
C GLU A 375 44.48 23.25 -14.19
N GLY A 376 44.19 22.88 -15.44
CA GLY A 376 44.77 23.51 -16.62
C GLY A 376 44.47 25.02 -16.71
N ASP A 377 43.22 25.42 -16.47
CA ASP A 377 42.81 26.83 -16.47
C ASP A 377 43.48 27.62 -15.33
N ARG A 378 43.57 27.01 -14.14
CA ARG A 378 44.27 27.58 -12.98
C ARG A 378 45.75 27.78 -13.27
N ASP A 379 46.41 26.78 -13.84
CA ASP A 379 47.85 26.83 -14.13
C ASP A 379 48.16 27.85 -15.23
N LEU A 380 47.30 27.95 -16.25
CA LEU A 380 47.35 28.98 -17.28
C LEU A 380 47.14 30.39 -16.70
N ALA A 381 46.17 30.56 -15.81
CA ALA A 381 45.93 31.83 -15.12
C ALA A 381 47.12 32.22 -14.24
N ALA A 382 47.69 31.27 -13.48
CA ALA A 382 48.87 31.49 -12.66
C ALA A 382 50.09 31.91 -13.51
N GLU A 383 50.27 31.31 -14.69
CA GLU A 383 51.33 31.68 -15.62
C GLU A 383 51.13 33.09 -16.19
N LYS A 384 49.91 33.47 -16.58
CA LYS A 384 49.59 34.84 -17.00
C LYS A 384 49.91 35.85 -15.89
N VAL A 385 49.53 35.55 -14.64
CA VAL A 385 49.80 36.42 -13.48
C VAL A 385 51.31 36.56 -13.24
N ARG A 386 52.09 35.46 -13.29
CA ARG A 386 53.55 35.52 -13.16
C ARG A 386 54.19 36.41 -14.22
N ASN A 387 53.78 36.26 -15.49
CA ASN A 387 54.28 37.07 -16.59
C ASN A 387 53.97 38.56 -16.39
N VAL A 388 52.75 38.90 -15.97
CA VAL A 388 52.35 40.28 -15.63
C VAL A 388 53.22 40.84 -14.50
N MET A 389 53.38 40.09 -13.41
CA MET A 389 54.21 40.50 -12.27
C MET A 389 55.66 40.78 -12.69
N GLN A 390 56.23 39.94 -13.56
CA GLN A 390 57.58 40.13 -14.09
C GLN A 390 57.69 41.40 -14.93
N GLN A 391 56.73 41.68 -15.82
CA GLN A 391 56.72 42.90 -16.64
C GLN A 391 56.59 44.17 -15.80
N VAL A 392 55.73 44.15 -14.77
CA VAL A 392 55.60 45.26 -13.82
C VAL A 392 56.91 45.50 -13.09
N HIS A 393 57.59 44.43 -12.62
CA HIS A 393 58.86 44.55 -11.91
C HIS A 393 59.98 45.15 -12.77
N LEU A 394 60.01 44.83 -14.07
CA LEU A 394 60.99 45.37 -15.01
C LEU A 394 60.68 46.83 -15.44
N THR A 395 59.43 47.27 -15.29
CA THR A 395 59.01 48.61 -15.71
C THR A 395 59.20 49.61 -14.58
N THR A 396 60.35 50.28 -14.50
CA THR A 396 60.63 51.26 -13.44
C THR A 396 60.09 52.67 -13.73
N LYS A 397 59.88 53.03 -15.00
CA LYS A 397 59.36 54.35 -15.41
C LYS A 397 58.24 54.25 -16.45
N CYS A 398 57.29 55.19 -16.40
CA CYS A 398 56.20 55.26 -17.36
C CYS A 398 56.71 55.69 -18.75
N ARG A 399 56.31 54.97 -19.80
CA ARG A 399 56.70 55.31 -21.18
C ARG A 399 56.16 56.67 -21.65
N ASN A 400 55.01 57.10 -21.10
CA ASN A 400 54.35 58.35 -21.46
C ASN A 400 54.84 59.53 -20.61
N CYS A 401 54.63 59.51 -19.29
CA CYS A 401 54.97 60.64 -18.41
C CYS A 401 56.41 60.62 -17.86
N LYS A 402 57.19 59.56 -18.12
CA LYS A 402 58.61 59.38 -17.71
C LYS A 402 58.90 59.39 -16.20
N LYS A 403 57.87 59.50 -15.35
CA LYS A 403 57.96 59.37 -13.88
C LYS A 403 58.05 57.90 -13.44
N ASP A 404 58.40 57.67 -12.18
CA ASP A 404 58.39 56.33 -11.57
C ASP A 404 57.06 55.62 -11.80
N PHE A 405 57.14 54.36 -12.22
CA PHE A 405 56.00 53.60 -12.68
C PHE A 405 55.24 52.99 -11.50
N GLY A 406 54.45 53.82 -10.82
CA GLY A 406 53.33 53.31 -10.03
C GLY A 406 52.21 52.85 -10.96
N CYS A 407 51.71 51.63 -10.79
CA CYS A 407 50.61 51.09 -11.60
C CYS A 407 49.44 50.56 -10.76
N TYR A 408 48.29 50.38 -11.41
CA TYR A 408 47.17 49.61 -10.90
C TYR A 408 46.54 48.81 -12.05
N VAL A 409 45.83 47.74 -11.71
CA VAL A 409 45.09 46.93 -12.66
C VAL A 409 43.67 47.48 -12.76
N GLU A 410 43.25 47.84 -13.97
CA GLU A 410 41.87 48.16 -14.29
C GLU A 410 41.15 46.87 -14.68
N GLU A 411 40.05 46.58 -13.99
CA GLU A 411 39.17 45.45 -14.30
C GLU A 411 38.33 45.76 -15.55
N PRO A 412 38.11 44.79 -16.43
CA PRO A 412 37.22 44.98 -17.57
C PRO A 412 35.77 45.17 -17.10
N ALA A 413 34.99 45.94 -17.87
CA ALA A 413 33.59 46.23 -17.53
C ALA A 413 32.70 44.98 -17.41
N ASN A 414 33.07 43.88 -18.08
CA ASN A 414 32.39 42.60 -17.96
C ASN A 414 33.41 41.45 -17.91
N ILE A 415 33.68 40.92 -16.72
CA ILE A 415 34.70 39.89 -16.49
C ILE A 415 34.36 38.57 -17.22
N LEU A 416 33.09 38.34 -17.58
CA LEU A 416 32.60 37.09 -18.17
C LEU A 416 32.66 37.05 -19.70
N GLU A 417 32.98 38.15 -20.38
CA GLU A 417 33.10 38.19 -21.85
C GLU A 417 34.45 37.65 -22.34
N GLU A 418 34.46 36.80 -23.36
CA GLU A 418 35.66 36.11 -23.88
C GLU A 418 36.81 37.05 -24.32
N LEU A 419 36.51 38.32 -24.60
CA LEU A 419 37.48 39.32 -25.05
C LEU A 419 37.87 40.34 -23.98
N SER A 420 37.35 40.21 -22.77
CA SER A 420 37.63 41.12 -21.65
C SER A 420 39.06 40.97 -21.15
N ARG A 421 39.81 42.08 -21.16
CA ARG A 421 41.22 42.10 -20.76
C ARG A 421 41.42 43.05 -19.60
N TYR A 422 42.10 42.57 -18.56
CA TYR A 422 42.67 43.44 -17.53
C TYR A 422 43.70 44.36 -18.17
N VAL A 423 43.71 45.63 -17.75
CA VAL A 423 44.62 46.64 -18.30
C VAL A 423 45.48 47.23 -17.20
N ILE A 424 46.79 47.22 -17.38
CA ILE A 424 47.70 47.90 -16.45
C ILE A 424 47.77 49.39 -16.82
N ARG A 425 47.50 50.28 -15.87
CA ARG A 425 47.57 51.73 -16.08
C ARG A 425 48.61 52.38 -15.20
N CYS A 426 49.28 53.40 -15.76
CA CYS A 426 50.14 54.27 -14.96
C CYS A 426 49.27 55.11 -14.00
N ARG A 427 49.59 55.10 -12.70
CA ARG A 427 48.90 55.89 -11.68
C ARG A 427 49.05 57.40 -11.90
N GLY A 428 50.14 57.84 -12.52
CA GLY A 428 50.43 59.26 -12.73
C GLY A 428 49.75 59.89 -13.94
N CYS A 429 49.57 59.15 -15.04
CA CYS A 429 49.01 59.71 -16.29
C CYS A 429 47.92 58.87 -16.95
N LEU A 430 47.50 57.78 -16.29
CA LEU A 430 46.41 56.88 -16.71
C LEU A 430 46.60 56.20 -18.06
N CYS A 431 47.78 56.36 -18.69
CA CYS A 431 48.07 55.72 -19.96
C CYS A 431 48.11 54.20 -19.79
N ARG A 432 47.64 53.51 -20.82
CA ARG A 432 47.65 52.05 -20.91
C ARG A 432 49.05 51.50 -21.12
N HIS A 433 49.39 50.48 -20.36
CA HIS A 433 50.53 49.59 -20.57
C HIS A 433 50.00 48.21 -20.95
N GLN A 434 50.67 47.57 -21.92
CA GLN A 434 50.33 46.20 -22.36
C GLN A 434 50.98 45.19 -21.44
#